data_AF-A0A4V6BHH5-F1
#
_entry.id   AF-A0A4V6BHH5-F1
#
_cell.length_a   1.000
_cell.length_b   1.000
_cell.length_c   1.000
_cell.angle_alpha   90.00
_cell.angle_beta   90.00
_cell.angle_gamma   90.00
#
_symmetry.space_group_name_H-M   'P 1'
#
loop_
_entity.id
_entity.type
_entity.pdbx_description
1 polymer ?
#
loop_
_entity_poly.entity_id
_entity_poly.type
_entity_poly.pdbx_seq_one_letter_code
_entity_poly.pdbx_strand_id
1 'polypeptide(L)'
;METSQVTTQAPYTIKPGWISFLLGFLFILIGIWVLITPAESYLALSVIFSITFLVNGIFEIFSAASSQKSSNRGWVLAGGIFDLLLGIMLISNPLITAGILPFYVGFGLMFRSMMAIGVSFQFSGIKGWGWLLFLGIGGLIFSFMLLRNPVFAGMTIVTFTGLAFLVIGIFRLVLGFKFK
;
A
#
# COMPACT_ATOMS: atom_id res chain seq x y z
N MET A 1 -25.62 39.35 28.49
CA MET A 1 -24.20 39.17 28.81
C MET A 1 -24.03 37.78 29.40
N GLU A 2 -22.97 37.09 28.99
CA GLU A 2 -22.39 35.87 29.57
C GLU A 2 -23.26 34.60 29.52
N THR A 3 -23.04 33.73 28.53
CA THR A 3 -21.92 32.78 28.32
C THR A 3 -22.19 31.41 28.94
N SER A 4 -22.23 30.43 28.05
CA SER A 4 -21.47 29.18 28.16
C SER A 4 -21.63 28.39 29.46
N GLN A 5 -22.31 27.24 29.42
CA GLN A 5 -21.73 26.02 29.96
C GLN A 5 -22.27 24.80 29.18
N VAL A 6 -21.46 24.28 28.27
CA VAL A 6 -20.76 23.00 28.40
C VAL A 6 -21.60 21.84 27.85
N THR A 7 -21.29 21.57 26.59
CA THR A 7 -21.38 20.29 25.89
C THR A 7 -21.37 19.09 26.83
N THR A 8 -22.51 18.40 26.89
CA THR A 8 -22.64 17.03 27.38
C THR A 8 -21.80 16.12 26.48
N GLN A 9 -20.53 15.94 26.83
CA GLN A 9 -19.64 14.97 26.18
C GLN A 9 -20.17 13.57 26.51
N ALA A 10 -20.70 12.88 25.51
CA ALA A 10 -21.09 11.48 25.62
C ALA A 10 -19.86 10.64 26.01
N PRO A 11 -19.93 9.78 27.03
CA PRO A 11 -18.83 8.89 27.36
C PRO A 11 -18.73 7.81 26.29
N TYR A 12 -17.82 7.97 25.34
CA TYR A 12 -17.40 6.90 24.43
C TYR A 12 -16.65 5.82 25.24
N THR A 13 -17.41 4.96 25.91
CA THR A 13 -16.90 3.74 26.54
C THR A 13 -17.01 2.58 25.56
N ILE A 14 -16.16 2.61 24.52
CA ILE A 14 -15.83 1.41 23.75
C ILE A 14 -14.64 0.75 24.43
N LYS A 15 -14.90 -0.17 25.37
CA LYS A 15 -14.00 -1.30 25.57
C LYS A 15 -14.51 -2.46 24.73
N PRO A 16 -13.83 -2.78 23.61
CA PRO A 16 -13.77 -4.18 23.21
C PRO A 16 -12.34 -4.53 22.81
N GLY A 17 -11.44 -4.66 23.80
CA GLY A 17 -10.10 -5.25 23.56
C GLY A 17 -10.18 -6.65 22.91
N TRP A 18 -11.33 -7.31 23.05
CA TRP A 18 -11.64 -8.59 22.40
C TRP A 18 -11.76 -8.49 20.86
N ILE A 19 -12.25 -7.37 20.32
CA ILE A 19 -12.30 -7.13 18.86
C ILE A 19 -10.88 -7.09 18.29
N SER A 20 -9.95 -6.43 18.98
CA SER A 20 -8.55 -6.34 18.56
C SER A 20 -7.86 -7.70 18.61
N PHE A 21 -8.19 -8.53 19.61
CA PHE A 21 -7.65 -9.88 19.76
C PHE A 21 -8.14 -10.83 18.65
N LEU A 22 -9.45 -10.83 18.38
CA LEU A 22 -10.06 -11.67 17.35
C LEU A 22 -9.58 -11.26 15.96
N LEU A 23 -9.45 -9.96 15.69
CA LEU A 23 -8.82 -9.48 14.45
C LEU A 23 -7.34 -9.89 14.35
N GLY A 24 -6.58 -9.83 15.45
CA GLY A 24 -5.18 -10.26 15.46
C GLY A 24 -5.01 -11.73 15.09
N PHE A 25 -5.83 -12.61 15.67
CA PHE A 25 -5.84 -14.04 15.35
C PHE A 25 -6.26 -14.31 13.90
N LEU A 26 -7.31 -13.62 13.43
CA LEU A 26 -7.78 -13.73 12.05
C LEU A 26 -6.68 -13.31 11.05
N PHE A 27 -5.97 -12.22 11.32
CA PHE A 27 -4.86 -11.74 10.49
C PHE A 27 -3.68 -12.73 10.45
N ILE A 28 -3.39 -13.42 11.55
CA ILE A 28 -2.35 -14.46 11.58
C ILE A 28 -2.76 -15.66 10.74
N LEU A 29 -4.01 -16.13 10.88
CA LEU A 29 -4.53 -17.23 10.05
C LEU A 29 -4.48 -16.88 8.57
N ILE A 30 -4.90 -15.66 8.20
CA ILE A 30 -4.82 -15.16 6.83
C ILE A 30 -3.36 -15.08 6.37
N GLY A 31 -2.45 -14.59 7.21
CA GLY A 31 -1.01 -14.52 6.89
C GLY A 31 -0.39 -15.90 6.65
N ILE A 32 -0.72 -16.90 7.48
CA ILE A 32 -0.27 -18.28 7.29
C ILE A 32 -0.87 -18.87 6.01
N TRP A 33 -2.17 -18.66 5.78
CA TRP A 33 -2.84 -19.13 4.56
C TRP A 33 -2.18 -18.53 3.32
N VAL A 34 -1.87 -17.24 3.35
CA VAL A 34 -1.23 -16.53 2.25
C VAL A 34 0.13 -17.13 1.88
N LEU A 35 0.90 -17.56 2.88
CA LEU A 35 2.20 -18.20 2.68
C LEU A 35 2.08 -19.65 2.19
N ILE A 36 1.03 -20.38 2.57
CA ILE A 36 0.78 -21.76 2.11
C ILE A 36 0.27 -21.78 0.66
N THR A 37 -0.59 -20.83 0.28
CA THR A 37 -1.16 -20.74 -1.07
C THR A 37 -0.73 -19.44 -1.76
N PRO A 38 0.54 -19.32 -2.18
CA PRO A 38 1.05 -18.07 -2.74
C PRO A 38 0.39 -17.71 -4.08
N ALA A 39 0.00 -18.70 -4.89
CA ALA A 39 -0.64 -18.48 -6.18
C ALA A 39 -2.04 -17.84 -6.04
N GLU A 40 -2.89 -18.36 -5.16
CA GLU A 40 -4.22 -17.79 -4.92
C GLU A 40 -4.15 -16.42 -4.27
N SER A 41 -3.24 -16.24 -3.33
CA SER A 41 -2.99 -14.95 -2.68
C SER A 41 -2.58 -13.88 -3.68
N TYR A 42 -1.80 -14.27 -4.68
CA TYR A 42 -1.40 -13.38 -5.75
C TYR A 42 -2.60 -12.92 -6.60
N LEU A 43 -3.52 -13.84 -6.92
CA LEU A 43 -4.76 -13.50 -7.62
C LEU A 43 -5.65 -12.59 -6.77
N ALA A 44 -5.77 -12.85 -5.46
CA ALA A 44 -6.52 -12.01 -4.55
C ALA A 44 -5.94 -10.58 -4.47
N LEU A 45 -4.61 -10.45 -4.40
CA LEU A 45 -3.92 -9.15 -4.45
C LEU A 45 -4.19 -8.42 -5.76
N SER A 46 -4.18 -9.15 -6.88
CA SER A 46 -4.56 -8.63 -8.18
C SER A 46 -5.97 -8.03 -8.17
N VAL A 47 -6.96 -8.73 -7.61
CA VAL A 47 -8.33 -8.20 -7.53
C VAL A 47 -8.41 -6.93 -6.68
N ILE A 48 -7.77 -6.91 -5.51
CA ILE A 48 -7.71 -5.71 -4.64
C ILE A 48 -7.07 -4.54 -5.38
N PHE A 49 -6.01 -4.81 -6.14
CA PHE A 49 -5.31 -3.82 -6.94
C PHE A 49 -6.19 -3.26 -8.06
N SER A 50 -6.94 -4.10 -8.77
CA SER A 50 -7.90 -3.65 -9.79
C SER A 50 -8.98 -2.71 -9.22
N ILE A 51 -9.53 -3.08 -8.06
CA ILE A 51 -10.53 -2.24 -7.35
C ILE A 51 -9.89 -0.90 -6.96
N THR A 52 -8.64 -0.91 -6.50
CA THR A 52 -7.91 0.31 -6.15
C THR A 52 -7.78 1.25 -7.34
N PHE A 53 -7.45 0.73 -8.53
CA PHE A 53 -7.37 1.52 -9.77
C PHE A 53 -8.72 2.11 -10.17
N LEU A 54 -9.81 1.32 -10.07
CA LEU A 54 -11.16 1.84 -10.32
C LEU A 54 -11.52 2.98 -9.37
N VAL A 55 -11.30 2.78 -8.08
CA VAL A 55 -11.59 3.79 -7.06
C VAL A 55 -10.74 5.03 -7.31
N ASN A 56 -9.43 4.89 -7.56
CA ASN A 56 -8.56 6.03 -7.83
C ASN A 56 -9.02 6.81 -9.08
N GLY A 57 -9.32 6.11 -10.17
CA GLY A 57 -9.83 6.73 -11.39
C GLY A 57 -11.14 7.51 -11.18
N ILE A 58 -12.08 6.93 -10.42
CA ILE A 58 -13.34 7.60 -10.06
C ILE A 58 -13.06 8.86 -9.23
N PHE A 59 -12.23 8.76 -8.19
CA PHE A 59 -11.88 9.89 -7.32
C PHE A 59 -11.16 11.01 -8.09
N GLU A 60 -10.24 10.66 -9.00
CA GLU A 60 -9.54 11.65 -9.83
C GLU A 60 -10.49 12.37 -10.79
N ILE A 61 -11.43 11.66 -11.41
CA ILE A 61 -12.47 12.27 -12.25
C ILE A 61 -13.35 13.21 -11.43
N PHE A 62 -13.79 12.81 -10.23
CA PHE A 62 -14.57 13.67 -9.33
C PHE A 62 -13.77 14.89 -8.87
N SER A 63 -12.50 14.71 -8.52
CA SER A 63 -11.61 15.80 -8.09
C SER A 63 -11.35 16.80 -9.22
N ALA A 64 -11.12 16.30 -10.43
CA ALA A 64 -10.99 17.11 -11.62
C ALA A 64 -12.30 17.83 -11.96
N ALA A 65 -13.47 17.18 -11.79
CA ALA A 65 -14.77 17.81 -12.00
C ALA A 65 -15.02 18.97 -11.01
N SER A 66 -14.73 18.75 -9.72
CA SER A 66 -14.92 19.70 -8.62
C SER A 66 -13.94 20.88 -8.66
N SER A 67 -12.70 20.66 -9.10
CA SER A 67 -11.67 21.70 -9.16
C SER A 67 -11.75 22.49 -10.47
N GLN A 68 -12.51 23.58 -10.48
CA GLN A 68 -12.73 24.41 -11.68
C GLN A 68 -11.56 25.34 -12.06
N LYS A 69 -10.55 25.50 -11.19
CA LYS A 69 -9.46 26.49 -11.36
C LYS A 69 -8.02 25.95 -11.27
N SER A 70 -7.79 24.63 -11.22
CA SER A 70 -6.41 24.12 -11.14
C SER A 70 -5.78 23.98 -12.54
N SER A 71 -4.56 24.50 -12.70
CA SER A 71 -3.76 24.39 -13.93
C SER A 71 -3.46 22.93 -14.33
N ASN A 72 -3.67 21.98 -13.43
CA ASN A 72 -3.43 20.55 -13.64
C ASN A 72 -4.70 19.74 -13.95
N ARG A 73 -5.89 20.36 -14.05
CA ARG A 73 -7.17 19.64 -14.25
C ARG A 73 -7.14 18.67 -15.44
N GLY A 74 -6.57 19.08 -16.58
CA GLY A 74 -6.45 18.22 -17.76
C GLY A 74 -5.58 16.97 -17.51
N TRP A 75 -4.48 17.13 -16.77
CA TRP A 75 -3.61 16.02 -16.39
C TRP A 75 -4.27 15.07 -15.40
N VAL A 76 -4.99 15.59 -14.40
CA VAL A 76 -5.73 14.77 -13.42
C VAL A 76 -6.89 14.04 -14.09
N LEU A 77 -7.61 14.69 -15.03
CA LEU A 77 -8.70 14.04 -15.76
C LEU A 77 -8.18 12.91 -16.67
N ALA A 78 -7.06 13.15 -17.38
CA ALA A 78 -6.42 12.15 -18.23
C ALA A 78 -5.89 10.97 -17.40
N GLY A 79 -5.26 11.25 -16.25
CA GLY A 79 -4.85 10.23 -15.27
C GLY A 79 -6.04 9.39 -14.80
N GLY A 80 -7.13 10.04 -14.37
CA GLY A 80 -8.30 9.35 -13.86
C GLY A 80 -8.99 8.47 -14.91
N ILE A 81 -9.07 8.94 -16.17
CA ILE A 81 -9.59 8.13 -17.29
C ILE A 81 -8.68 6.93 -17.55
N PHE A 82 -7.36 7.13 -17.56
CA PHE A 82 -6.39 6.06 -17.75
C PHE A 82 -6.48 5.00 -16.65
N ASP A 83 -6.54 5.42 -15.38
CA ASP A 83 -6.67 4.53 -14.23
C ASP A 83 -7.99 3.76 -14.25
N LEU A 84 -9.09 4.41 -14.66
CA LEU A 84 -10.40 3.77 -14.74
C LEU A 84 -10.43 2.72 -15.87
N LEU A 85 -9.87 3.04 -17.05
CA LEU A 85 -9.75 2.09 -18.16
C LEU A 85 -8.85 0.91 -17.80
N LEU A 86 -7.71 1.16 -17.16
CA LEU A 86 -6.85 0.11 -16.64
C LEU A 86 -7.60 -0.74 -15.62
N GLY A 87 -8.27 -0.14 -14.63
CA GLY A 87 -9.04 -0.87 -13.62
C GLY A 87 -10.11 -1.79 -14.22
N ILE A 88 -10.83 -1.33 -15.25
CA ILE A 88 -11.81 -2.15 -15.98
C ILE A 88 -11.11 -3.32 -16.68
N MET A 89 -10.04 -3.07 -17.43
CA MET A 89 -9.25 -4.11 -18.10
C MET A 89 -8.72 -5.16 -17.11
N LEU A 90 -8.23 -4.69 -15.96
CA LEU A 90 -7.64 -5.52 -14.92
C LEU A 90 -8.68 -6.41 -14.21
N ILE A 91 -9.94 -5.98 -14.12
CA ILE A 91 -11.04 -6.82 -13.62
C ILE A 91 -11.44 -7.89 -14.62
N SER A 92 -11.44 -7.58 -15.92
CA SER A 92 -11.83 -8.56 -16.94
C SER A 92 -10.87 -9.74 -17.03
N ASN A 93 -9.58 -9.54 -16.77
CA ASN A 93 -8.56 -10.59 -16.87
C ASN A 93 -7.57 -10.55 -15.69
N PRO A 94 -7.84 -11.28 -14.60
CA PRO A 94 -6.94 -11.37 -13.44
C PRO A 94 -5.53 -11.87 -13.81
N LEU A 95 -5.39 -12.70 -14.86
CA LEU A 95 -4.08 -13.14 -15.36
C LEU A 95 -3.23 -11.99 -15.92
N ILE A 96 -3.85 -11.03 -16.60
CA ILE A 96 -3.15 -9.86 -17.14
C ILE A 96 -2.75 -8.94 -15.99
N THR A 97 -3.63 -8.75 -15.02
CA THR A 97 -3.36 -7.97 -13.80
C THR A 97 -2.20 -8.54 -12.99
N ALA A 98 -2.18 -9.86 -12.83
CA ALA A 98 -1.08 -10.62 -12.26
C ALA A 98 0.25 -10.42 -13.03
N GLY A 99 0.20 -10.10 -14.32
CA GLY A 99 1.39 -9.72 -15.09
C GLY A 99 1.83 -8.28 -14.85
N ILE A 100 0.89 -7.34 -14.64
CA ILE A 100 1.14 -5.89 -14.53
C ILE A 100 1.59 -5.48 -13.12
N LEU A 101 1.05 -6.13 -12.08
CA LEU A 101 1.36 -5.86 -10.67
C LEU A 101 2.88 -5.79 -10.36
N PRO A 102 3.69 -6.76 -10.82
CA PRO A 102 5.14 -6.76 -10.66
C PRO A 102 5.81 -5.54 -11.28
N PHE A 103 5.34 -5.11 -12.44
CA PHE A 103 5.86 -3.92 -13.11
C PHE A 103 5.52 -2.68 -12.31
N TYR A 104 4.28 -2.54 -11.86
CA TYR A 104 3.87 -1.40 -11.04
C TYR A 104 4.71 -1.29 -9.75
N VAL A 105 4.84 -2.41 -9.01
CA VAL A 105 5.65 -2.46 -7.78
C VAL A 105 7.14 -2.26 -8.08
N GLY A 106 7.66 -2.89 -9.13
CA GLY A 106 9.04 -2.76 -9.57
C GLY A 106 9.38 -1.33 -9.95
N PHE A 107 8.63 -0.69 -10.84
CA PHE A 107 8.85 0.72 -11.18
C PHE A 107 8.71 1.63 -9.96
N GLY A 108 7.70 1.42 -9.12
CA GLY A 108 7.54 2.19 -7.88
C GLY A 108 8.73 2.05 -6.94
N LEU A 109 9.28 0.84 -6.80
CA LEU A 109 10.49 0.59 -6.02
C LEU A 109 11.72 1.24 -6.66
N MET A 110 11.82 1.24 -7.98
CA MET A 110 12.90 1.89 -8.72
C MET A 110 12.94 3.39 -8.43
N PHE A 111 11.79 4.07 -8.59
CA PHE A 111 11.67 5.50 -8.29
C PHE A 111 11.99 5.81 -6.82
N ARG A 112 11.49 4.99 -5.88
CA ARG A 112 11.81 5.13 -4.45
C ARG A 112 13.30 4.97 -4.17
N SER A 113 13.96 4.01 -4.84
CA SER A 113 15.40 3.77 -4.70
C SER A 113 16.22 4.92 -5.28
N MET A 114 15.83 5.44 -6.45
CA MET A 114 16.45 6.64 -7.04
C MET A 114 16.30 7.86 -6.14
N MET A 115 15.13 8.07 -5.55
CA MET A 115 14.92 9.13 -4.56
C MET A 115 15.78 8.94 -3.32
N ALA A 116 15.88 7.72 -2.78
CA ALA A 116 16.71 7.42 -1.63
C ALA A 116 18.20 7.71 -1.89
N ILE A 117 18.70 7.38 -3.09
CA ILE A 117 20.05 7.72 -3.53
C ILE A 117 20.22 9.25 -3.58
N GLY A 118 19.27 9.97 -4.20
CA GLY A 118 19.29 11.43 -4.29
C GLY A 118 19.29 12.12 -2.92
N VAL A 119 18.41 11.67 -2.02
CA VAL A 119 18.34 12.13 -0.62
C VAL A 119 19.64 11.84 0.11
N SER A 120 20.24 10.66 -0.12
CA SER A 120 21.54 10.37 0.44
C SER A 120 22.52 11.46 0.04
N PHE A 121 22.74 11.75 -1.25
CA PHE A 121 23.70 12.78 -1.67
C PHE A 121 23.50 14.15 -1.00
N GLN A 122 22.26 14.54 -0.70
CA GLN A 122 21.95 15.79 0.03
C GLN A 122 22.42 15.76 1.51
N PHE A 123 22.43 14.59 2.15
CA PHE A 123 22.83 14.40 3.55
C PHE A 123 24.24 13.82 3.71
N SER A 124 25.14 14.08 2.77
CA SER A 124 26.52 13.55 2.70
C SER A 124 27.46 13.90 3.88
N GLY A 125 26.96 14.56 4.94
CA GLY A 125 27.73 14.95 6.14
C GLY A 125 27.28 14.32 7.47
N ILE A 126 26.25 13.46 7.50
CA ILE A 126 25.68 12.92 8.75
C ILE A 126 26.04 11.43 8.94
N LYS A 127 26.30 11.01 10.19
CA LYS A 127 26.44 9.58 10.55
C LYS A 127 25.20 8.80 10.09
N GLY A 128 25.38 7.85 9.17
CA GLY A 128 24.31 7.03 8.58
C GLY A 128 24.10 7.22 7.07
N TRP A 129 24.72 8.25 6.47
CA TRP A 129 24.65 8.50 5.03
C TRP A 129 25.03 7.29 4.16
N GLY A 130 26.15 6.63 4.47
CA GLY A 130 26.60 5.46 3.70
C GLY A 130 25.61 4.30 3.75
N TRP A 131 24.86 4.16 4.85
CA TRP A 131 23.82 3.13 4.99
C TRP A 131 22.60 3.42 4.10
N LEU A 132 22.17 4.69 4.06
CA LEU A 132 21.10 5.13 3.15
C LEU A 132 21.49 4.94 1.67
N LEU A 133 22.74 5.28 1.31
CA LEU A 133 23.25 5.07 -0.06
C LEU A 133 23.28 3.58 -0.43
N PHE A 134 23.78 2.74 0.47
CA PHE A 134 23.83 1.29 0.27
C PHE A 134 22.43 0.69 0.10
N LEU A 135 21.47 1.10 0.94
CA LEU A 135 20.07 0.69 0.79
C LEU A 135 19.44 1.17 -0.51
N GLY A 136 19.75 2.40 -0.95
CA GLY A 136 19.26 2.94 -2.21
C GLY A 136 19.79 2.17 -3.42
N ILE A 137 21.10 1.90 -3.47
CA ILE A 137 21.72 1.12 -4.55
C ILE A 137 21.21 -0.33 -4.53
N GLY A 138 21.16 -0.95 -3.36
CA GLY A 138 20.64 -2.31 -3.19
C GLY A 138 19.16 -2.41 -3.62
N GLY A 139 18.34 -1.42 -3.24
CA GLY A 139 16.94 -1.32 -3.67
C GLY A 139 16.80 -1.14 -5.17
N LEU A 140 17.67 -0.37 -5.81
CA LEU A 140 17.66 -0.16 -7.26
C LEU A 140 18.01 -1.43 -8.03
N ILE A 141 19.04 -2.17 -7.58
CA ILE A 141 19.41 -3.47 -8.16
C ILE A 141 18.28 -4.48 -7.97
N PHE A 142 17.73 -4.55 -6.76
CA PHE A 142 16.61 -5.43 -6.44
C PHE A 142 15.40 -5.13 -7.34
N SER A 143 15.05 -3.86 -7.46
CA SER A 143 14.00 -3.38 -8.35
C SER A 143 14.21 -3.80 -9.81
N PHE A 144 15.44 -3.68 -10.32
CA PHE A 144 15.76 -4.10 -11.68
C PHE A 144 15.63 -5.62 -11.86
N MET A 145 16.02 -6.40 -10.84
CA MET A 145 15.81 -7.85 -10.79
C MET A 145 14.31 -8.22 -10.85
N LEU A 146 13.47 -7.47 -10.12
CA LEU A 146 12.01 -7.67 -10.13
C LEU A 146 11.41 -7.42 -11.53
N LEU A 147 11.85 -6.36 -12.21
CA LEU A 147 11.36 -6.02 -13.55
C LEU A 147 11.76 -7.06 -14.61
N ARG A 148 12.95 -7.64 -14.49
CA ARG A 148 13.42 -8.70 -15.41
C ARG A 148 12.66 -10.01 -15.21
N ASN A 149 12.32 -10.36 -13.96
CA ASN A 149 11.65 -11.62 -13.63
C ASN A 149 10.32 -11.35 -12.90
N PRO A 150 9.22 -11.14 -13.64
CA PRO A 150 7.92 -10.83 -13.04
C PRO A 150 7.40 -11.95 -12.15
N VAL A 151 7.76 -13.21 -12.41
CA VAL A 151 7.42 -14.35 -11.53
C VAL A 151 8.09 -14.22 -10.16
N PHE A 152 9.37 -13.85 -10.13
CA PHE A 152 10.10 -13.63 -8.89
C PHE A 152 9.55 -12.44 -8.10
N ALA A 153 9.19 -11.37 -8.82
CA ALA A 153 8.54 -10.20 -8.24
C ALA A 153 7.16 -10.54 -7.65
N GLY A 154 6.34 -11.36 -8.33
CA GLY A 154 5.06 -11.83 -7.80
C GLY A 154 5.23 -12.60 -6.48
N MET A 155 6.16 -13.55 -6.41
CA MET A 155 6.47 -14.27 -5.17
C MET A 155 6.94 -13.32 -4.06
N THR A 156 7.84 -12.38 -4.40
CA THR A 156 8.33 -11.37 -3.46
C THR A 156 7.18 -10.56 -2.88
N ILE A 157 6.26 -10.06 -3.72
CA ILE A 157 5.09 -9.30 -3.28
C ILE A 157 4.26 -10.12 -2.30
N VAL A 158 3.93 -11.38 -2.64
CA VAL A 158 3.14 -12.26 -1.77
C VAL A 158 3.85 -12.53 -0.44
N THR A 159 5.14 -12.83 -0.46
CA THR A 159 5.92 -13.11 0.75
C THR A 159 6.01 -11.88 1.65
N PHE A 160 6.33 -10.70 1.10
CA PHE A 160 6.38 -9.46 1.87
C PHE A 160 5.01 -9.07 2.41
N THR A 161 3.94 -9.24 1.64
CA THR A 161 2.57 -8.99 2.10
C THR A 161 2.16 -9.97 3.19
N GLY A 162 2.46 -11.26 3.04
CA GLY A 162 2.21 -12.28 4.07
C GLY A 162 2.97 -11.99 5.37
N LEU A 163 4.27 -11.65 5.27
CA LEU A 163 5.08 -11.21 6.41
C LEU A 163 4.50 -9.95 7.06
N ALA A 164 4.08 -8.95 6.27
CA ALA A 164 3.46 -7.74 6.80
C ALA A 164 2.17 -8.05 7.57
N PHE A 165 1.32 -8.94 7.04
CA PHE A 165 0.11 -9.39 7.73
C PHE A 165 0.43 -10.12 9.03
N LEU A 166 1.45 -10.98 9.06
CA LEU A 166 1.91 -11.63 10.29
C LEU A 166 2.38 -10.60 11.33
N VAL A 167 3.22 -9.64 10.93
CA VAL A 167 3.73 -8.59 11.83
C VAL A 167 2.57 -7.75 12.38
N ILE A 168 1.64 -7.32 11.52
CA ILE A 168 0.45 -6.56 11.92
C ILE A 168 -0.42 -7.39 12.88
N GLY A 169 -0.61 -8.68 12.60
CA GLY A 169 -1.35 -9.61 13.45
C GLY A 169 -0.72 -9.71 14.84
N ILE A 170 0.59 -9.93 14.91
CA ILE A 170 1.34 -9.97 16.18
C ILE A 170 1.24 -8.64 16.92
N PHE A 171 1.42 -7.51 16.24
CA PHE A 171 1.35 -6.18 16.85
C PHE A 171 -0.04 -5.91 17.44
N ARG A 172 -1.11 -6.31 16.73
CA ARG A 172 -2.49 -6.21 17.21
C ARG A 172 -2.77 -7.12 18.41
N LEU A 173 -2.19 -8.32 18.45
CA LEU A 173 -2.27 -9.19 19.64
C LEU A 173 -1.58 -8.54 20.84
N VAL A 174 -0.36 -8.02 20.68
CA VAL A 174 0.40 -7.36 21.75
C VAL A 174 -0.32 -6.11 22.26
N LEU A 175 -0.86 -5.27 21.36
CA LEU A 175 -1.67 -4.12 21.74
C LEU A 175 -2.98 -4.55 22.44
N GLY A 176 -3.63 -5.61 21.98
CA GLY A 176 -4.81 -6.18 22.62
C GLY A 176 -4.54 -6.65 24.06
N PHE A 177 -3.34 -7.18 24.33
CA PHE A 177 -2.91 -7.50 25.69
C PHE A 177 -2.56 -6.25 26.52
N LYS A 178 -2.06 -5.19 25.89
CA LYS A 178 -1.62 -3.95 26.57
C LYS A 178 -2.79 -3.02 26.96
N PHE A 179 -3.99 -3.21 26.39
CA PHE A 179 -5.21 -2.46 26.73
C PHE A 179 -6.17 -3.22 27.67
N LYS A 180 -5.68 -4.19 28.45
CA LYS A 180 -6.47 -4.83 29.50
C LYS A 180 -6.70 -3.87 30.68
#